data_AF-A0A818ZXW8-F1
#
_entry.id   AF-A0A818ZXW8-F1
#
_cell.length_a   1.000
_cell.length_b   1.000
_cell.length_c   1.000
_cell.angle_alpha   90.00
_cell.angle_beta   90.00
_cell.angle_gamma   90.00
#
_symmetry.space_group_name_H-M   'P 1'
#
loop_
_entity.id
_entity.type
_entity.pdbx_description
1 polymer ?
#
loop_
_entity_poly.entity_id
_entity_poly.type
_entity_poly.pdbx_seq_one_letter_code
_entity_poly.pdbx_strand_id
1 'polypeptide(L)'
;MTSTLKTGLSSERVRGPPGFYISHLACPVCHELPWKPVACQSCETPFCSTCIHQWLANNPFKCPNRCRPYTERKCPPFIVKLLSQLQIACFYQSAGCNQVFRE
;
A
#
# COMPACT_ATOMS: atom_id res chain seq x y z
N MET A 1 7.36 -6.02 -22.23
CA MET A 1 6.18 -5.27 -21.75
C MET A 1 5.96 -5.62 -20.29
N THR A 2 6.67 -4.96 -19.36
CA THR A 2 6.50 -5.19 -17.91
C THR A 2 5.25 -4.46 -17.46
N SER A 3 4.09 -5.10 -17.63
CA SER A 3 2.85 -4.65 -17.03
C SER A 3 3.07 -4.52 -15.53
N THR A 4 3.15 -3.29 -15.03
CA THR A 4 3.33 -3.05 -13.59
C THR A 4 2.00 -3.40 -12.96
N LEU A 5 1.87 -4.63 -12.46
CA LEU A 5 0.67 -5.04 -11.76
C LEU A 5 0.52 -4.10 -10.56
N LYS A 6 -0.44 -3.17 -10.63
CA LYS A 6 -0.80 -2.34 -9.49
C LYS A 6 -1.41 -3.26 -8.43
N THR A 7 -0.63 -3.58 -7.40
CA THR A 7 -1.07 -4.46 -6.32
C THR A 7 -1.71 -3.70 -5.16
N GLY A 8 -1.47 -2.39 -5.07
CA GLY A 8 -2.12 -1.52 -4.09
C GLY A 8 -3.58 -1.20 -4.45
N LEU A 9 -4.30 -0.66 -3.47
CA LEU A 9 -5.67 -0.20 -3.62
C LEU A 9 -5.71 1.16 -4.32
N SER A 10 -6.43 1.23 -5.45
CA SER A 10 -6.59 2.48 -6.20
C SER A 10 -7.21 3.56 -5.33
N SER A 11 -6.56 4.73 -5.29
CA SER A 11 -7.05 5.89 -4.54
C SER A 11 -8.48 6.32 -4.93
N GLU A 12 -8.88 6.12 -6.17
CA GLU A 12 -10.23 6.43 -6.69
C GLU A 12 -11.33 5.58 -6.02
N ARG A 13 -10.95 4.39 -5.54
CA ARG A 13 -11.86 3.45 -4.86
C ARG A 13 -11.87 3.66 -3.35
N VAL A 14 -11.02 4.52 -2.81
CA VAL A 14 -10.82 4.68 -1.37
C VAL A 14 -11.46 5.99 -0.92
N ARG A 15 -12.30 5.89 0.12
CA ARG A 15 -12.84 7.05 0.84
C ARG A 15 -12.35 7.00 2.29
N GLY A 16 -11.62 8.03 2.69
CA GLY A 16 -11.17 8.21 4.08
C GLY A 16 -12.04 9.18 4.86
N PRO A 17 -11.80 9.33 6.18
CA PRO A 17 -12.41 10.38 6.97
C PRO A 17 -12.00 11.78 6.47
N PRO A 18 -12.75 12.85 6.81
CA PRO A 18 -12.37 14.21 6.47
C PRO A 18 -10.92 14.52 6.88
N GLY A 19 -10.14 15.11 5.97
CA GLY A 19 -8.72 15.43 6.21
C GLY A 19 -7.74 14.27 6.01
N PHE A 20 -8.18 13.10 5.54
CA PHE A 20 -7.30 11.99 5.18
C PHE A 20 -6.68 12.18 3.78
N TYR A 21 -5.35 12.17 3.71
CA TYR A 21 -4.60 12.31 2.46
C TYR A 21 -3.87 11.00 2.09
N ILE A 22 -4.37 10.30 1.07
CA ILE A 22 -3.84 9.02 0.59
C ILE A 22 -2.37 9.13 0.16
N SER A 23 -1.97 10.28 -0.39
CA SER A 23 -0.61 10.51 -0.92
C SER A 23 0.49 10.30 0.12
N HIS A 24 0.21 10.52 1.41
CA HIS A 24 1.19 10.36 2.49
C HIS A 24 1.41 8.89 2.88
N LEU A 25 0.52 8.01 2.46
CA LEU A 25 0.54 6.58 2.80
C LEU A 25 0.76 5.68 1.59
N ALA A 26 0.96 6.26 0.40
CA ALA A 26 1.12 5.50 -0.83
C ALA A 26 2.39 4.62 -0.81
N CYS A 27 2.27 3.41 -1.37
CA CYS A 27 3.40 2.53 -1.57
C CYS A 27 4.38 3.16 -2.58
N PRO A 28 5.67 3.35 -2.25
CA PRO A 28 6.65 3.94 -3.18
C PRO A 28 6.95 3.12 -4.44
N VAL A 29 6.44 1.90 -4.55
CA VAL A 29 6.67 1.01 -5.71
C VAL A 29 5.53 1.10 -6.72
N CYS A 30 4.27 1.05 -6.26
CA CYS A 30 3.10 1.09 -7.16
C CYS A 30 2.33 2.41 -7.12
N HIS A 31 2.68 3.33 -6.21
CA HIS A 31 2.06 4.64 -5.99
C HIS A 31 0.56 4.58 -5.65
N GLU A 32 0.11 3.45 -5.13
CA GLU A 32 -1.27 3.24 -4.65
C GLU A 32 -1.27 3.02 -3.14
N LEU A 33 -2.46 3.02 -2.52
CA LEU A 33 -2.57 2.72 -1.11
C LEU A 33 -2.09 1.26 -0.85
N PRO A 34 -1.17 1.03 0.11
CA PRO A 34 -0.58 -0.28 0.35
C PRO A 34 -1.61 -1.38 0.64
N TRP A 35 -1.56 -2.49 -0.11
CA TRP A 35 -2.37 -3.68 0.16
C TRP A 35 -1.58 -4.71 0.95
N LYS A 36 -2.18 -5.23 2.04
CA LYS A 36 -1.52 -6.15 3.00
C LYS A 36 -0.13 -5.62 3.38
N PRO A 37 -0.06 -4.45 4.02
CA PRO A 37 1.18 -3.69 4.10
C PRO A 37 2.20 -4.32 5.05
N VAL A 38 3.46 -4.28 4.63
CA VAL A 38 4.65 -4.50 5.48
C VAL A 38 5.50 -3.24 5.47
N ALA A 39 6.38 -3.07 6.44
CA ALA A 39 7.23 -1.89 6.54
C ALA A 39 8.71 -2.25 6.61
N CYS A 40 9.56 -1.30 6.20
CA CYS A 40 10.98 -1.38 6.47
C CYS A 40 11.25 -1.07 7.95
N GLN A 41 12.09 -1.85 8.61
CA GLN A 41 12.47 -1.62 10.00
C GLN A 41 13.16 -0.27 10.22
N SER A 42 13.93 0.21 9.24
CA SER A 42 14.76 1.41 9.40
C SER A 42 14.00 2.71 9.12
N CYS A 43 13.19 2.77 8.06
CA CYS A 43 12.47 4.00 7.68
C CYS A 43 10.96 3.95 7.90
N GLU A 44 10.45 2.83 8.41
CA GLU A 44 9.04 2.59 8.72
C GLU A 44 8.05 2.77 7.55
N THR A 45 8.58 2.97 6.34
CA THR A 45 7.77 3.19 5.14
C THR A 45 6.94 1.95 4.83
N PRO A 46 5.62 2.09 4.59
CA PRO A 46 4.76 0.99 4.20
C PRO A 46 4.91 0.65 2.71
N PHE A 47 4.87 -0.64 2.41
CA PHE A 47 4.84 -1.17 1.04
C PHE A 47 3.74 -2.22 0.93
N CYS A 48 3.14 -2.39 -0.26
CA CYS A 48 2.38 -3.62 -0.52
C CYS A 48 3.33 -4.80 -0.35
N SER A 49 2.90 -5.85 0.36
CA SER A 49 3.74 -7.05 0.56
C SER A 49 4.29 -7.59 -0.76
N THR A 50 3.44 -7.71 -1.79
CA THR A 50 3.88 -8.17 -3.11
C THR A 50 4.88 -7.22 -3.78
N CYS A 51 4.69 -5.91 -3.67
CA CYS A 51 5.60 -4.93 -4.26
C CYS A 51 7.01 -5.01 -3.69
N ILE A 52 7.14 -5.08 -2.36
CA ILE A 52 8.47 -5.10 -1.74
C ILE A 52 9.18 -6.43 -2.01
N HIS A 53 8.47 -7.56 -2.04
CA HIS A 53 9.07 -8.85 -2.36
C HIS A 53 9.56 -8.92 -3.81
N GLN A 54 8.78 -8.38 -4.77
CA GLN A 54 9.22 -8.25 -6.16
C GLN A 54 10.41 -7.29 -6.32
N TRP A 55 10.42 -6.18 -5.57
CA TRP A 55 11.55 -5.26 -5.57
C TRP A 55 12.83 -5.93 -5.08
N LEU A 56 12.76 -6.65 -3.95
CA LEU A 56 13.91 -7.33 -3.33
C LEU A 56 14.45 -8.48 -4.17
N ALA A 57 13.61 -9.13 -4.98
CA ALA A 57 14.06 -10.14 -5.95
C ALA A 57 15.05 -9.55 -6.98
N ASN A 58 14.88 -8.27 -7.34
CA ASN A 58 15.77 -7.56 -8.27
C ASN A 58 16.83 -6.70 -7.57
N ASN A 59 16.59 -6.31 -6.32
CA ASN A 59 17.45 -5.44 -5.51
C ASN A 59 17.65 -6.03 -4.10
N PRO A 60 18.44 -7.10 -3.96
CA PRO A 60 18.60 -7.79 -2.68
C PRO A 60 19.02 -6.85 -1.56
N PHE A 61 18.33 -6.91 -0.43
CA PHE A 61 18.58 -6.13 0.79
C PHE A 61 18.49 -4.60 0.64
N LYS A 62 18.00 -4.06 -0.47
CA LYS A 62 17.90 -2.61 -0.69
C LYS A 62 16.44 -2.16 -0.61
N CYS A 63 16.13 -1.31 0.36
CA CYS A 63 14.82 -0.70 0.48
C CYS A 63 14.58 0.31 -0.68
N PRO A 64 13.35 0.45 -1.22
CA PRO A 64 13.02 1.50 -2.18
C PRO A 64 13.37 2.91 -1.68
N ASN A 65 13.28 3.13 -0.36
CA ASN A 65 13.71 4.37 0.31
C ASN A 65 15.20 4.41 0.68
N ARG A 66 16.03 3.63 -0.02
CA ARG A 66 17.50 3.65 0.05
C ARG A 66 18.12 3.17 1.37
N CYS A 67 17.34 2.60 2.30
CA CYS A 67 17.88 1.89 3.46
C CYS A 67 18.64 0.62 3.05
N ARG A 68 19.71 0.29 3.79
CA ARG A 68 20.50 -0.93 3.61
C ARG A 68 21.10 -1.37 4.96
N PRO A 69 20.86 -2.62 5.42
CA PRO A 69 20.01 -3.63 4.82
C PRO A 69 18.51 -3.31 5.00
N TYR A 70 17.68 -3.78 4.08
CA TYR A 70 16.24 -3.89 4.30
C TYR A 70 15.97 -5.03 5.28
N THR A 71 15.21 -4.73 6.33
CA THR A 71 14.63 -5.73 7.23
C THR A 71 13.13 -5.49 7.27
N GLU A 72 12.37 -6.55 7.02
CA GLU A 72 10.90 -6.50 7.05
C GLU A 72 10.40 -6.47 8.48
N ARG A 73 9.39 -5.64 8.74
CA ARG A 73 8.60 -5.67 9.97
C ARG A 73 7.12 -5.50 9.67
N LYS A 74 6.29 -5.81 10.67
CA LYS A 74 4.88 -5.41 10.66
C LYS A 74 4.76 -3.89 10.55
N CYS A 75 3.75 -3.44 9.81
CA CYS A 75 3.45 -2.03 9.69
C CYS A 75 3.21 -1.39 11.07
N PRO A 76 3.62 -0.12 11.28
CA PRO A 76 3.35 0.57 12.54
C PRO A 76 1.85 0.56 12.88
N PRO A 77 1.45 0.34 14.15
CA PRO A 77 0.05 0.20 14.54
C PRO A 77 -0.84 1.39 14.13
N PHE A 78 -0.28 2.60 14.13
CA PHE A 78 -0.98 3.81 13.69
C PHE A 78 -1.38 3.75 12.20
N ILE A 79 -0.50 3.23 11.33
CA ILE A 79 -0.77 3.06 9.90
C ILE A 79 -1.90 2.04 9.71
N VAL A 80 -1.81 0.91 10.41
CA VAL A 80 -2.86 -0.13 10.37
C VAL A 80 -4.21 0.44 10.83
N LYS A 81 -4.21 1.23 11.92
CA LYS A 81 -5.41 1.89 12.42
C LYS A 81 -5.99 2.89 11.42
N LEU A 82 -5.16 3.66 10.72
CA LEU A 82 -5.61 4.57 9.67
C LEU A 82 -6.23 3.82 8.49
N LEU A 83 -5.59 2.74 8.05
CA LEU A 83 -6.10 1.92 6.93
C LEU A 83 -7.45 1.27 7.26
N SER A 84 -7.64 0.81 8.51
CA SER A 84 -8.92 0.23 8.95
C SER A 84 -10.11 1.21 8.96
N GLN A 85 -9.84 2.52 8.89
CA GLN A 85 -10.89 3.55 8.83
C GLN A 85 -11.38 3.81 7.41
N LEU A 86 -10.77 3.17 6.41
CA LEU A 86 -11.05 3.42 5.01
C LEU A 86 -12.25 2.61 4.54
N GLN A 87 -13.04 3.26 3.69
CA GLN A 87 -14.11 2.62 2.93
C GLN A 87 -13.61 2.37 1.51
N ILE A 88 -13.68 1.12 1.08
CA ILE A 88 -13.17 0.67 -0.22
C ILE A 88 -14.35 0.29 -1.10
N ALA A 89 -14.57 1.04 -2.18
CA ALA A 89 -15.58 0.72 -3.17
C ALA A 89 -15.21 -0.55 -3.97
N CYS A 90 -16.21 -1.32 -4.35
CA CYS A 90 -16.09 -2.47 -5.23
C CYS A 90 -15.35 -2.12 -6.54
N PHE A 91 -14.52 -3.03 -7.03
CA PHE A 91 -13.80 -2.83 -8.30
C PHE A 91 -14.75 -2.64 -9.48
N TYR A 92 -15.89 -3.32 -9.45
CA TYR A 92 -16.93 -3.27 -10.48
C TYR A 92 -17.95 -2.14 -10.25
N GLN A 93 -17.60 -1.08 -9.53
CA GLN A 93 -18.52 0.05 -9.27
C GLN A 93 -19.03 0.67 -10.57
N SER A 94 -18.18 0.81 -11.58
CA SER A 94 -18.57 1.29 -12.91
C SER A 94 -19.54 0.37 -13.64
N ALA A 95 -19.56 -0.93 -13.29
CA ALA A 95 -20.52 -1.92 -13.79
C ALA A 95 -21.76 -2.05 -12.89
N GLY A 96 -21.96 -1.15 -11.92
CA GLY A 96 -23.14 -1.10 -11.05
C GLY A 96 -22.98 -1.77 -9.68
N CYS A 97 -21.78 -2.24 -9.31
CA CYS A 97 -21.52 -2.82 -7.99
C CYS A 97 -21.49 -1.73 -6.90
N ASN A 98 -22.50 -1.70 -6.03
CA ASN A 98 -22.60 -0.72 -4.94
C ASN A 98 -22.01 -1.20 -3.59
N GLN A 99 -21.27 -2.31 -3.59
CA GLN A 99 -20.66 -2.84 -2.37
C GLN A 99 -19.50 -1.96 -1.91
N VAL A 100 -19.43 -1.76 -0.59
CA VAL A 100 -18.35 -1.03 0.10
C VAL A 100 -17.78 -1.94 1.18
N PHE A 101 -16.47 -2.10 1.16
CA PHE A 101 -15.70 -2.90 2.10
C PHE A 101 -14.99 -2.00 3.12
N ARG A 102 -14.64 -2.57 4.27
CA ARG A 102 -13.75 -1.96 5.26
C ARG A 102 -12.54 -2.87 5.41
N GLU A 103 -11.35 -2.28 5.56
CA GLU A 103 -10.11 -3.02 5.81
C GLU A 103 -9.99 -3.46 7.28
#